data_AF-A0A1F5AHP6-F1
#
_entry.id   AF-A0A1F5AHP6-F1
#
_cell.length_a   1.000
_cell.length_b   1.000
_cell.length_c   1.000
_cell.angle_alpha   90.00
_cell.angle_beta   90.00
_cell.angle_gamma   90.00
#
_symmetry.space_group_name_H-M   'P 1'
#
loop_
_entity.id
_entity.type
_entity.pdbx_description
1 polymer ?
#
loop_
_entity_poly.entity_id
_entity_poly.type
_entity_poly.pdbx_seq_one_letter_code
_entity_poly.pdbx_strand_id
1 'polypeptide(L)'
;MTEIGDIRELLDQGFRIGMILLEPLEEEIRKLPEEYSHSVVKALPLDHPDGRKIMYYMKDSAAIDFAKELVSEQNEIIGYDLCIYCSGIAPETIRGEKICLEGVVENLIKLPGVDAVLSDYPNTFEVSFKIEGDDRKALREKLDLVHKIVLALSLSNRIGFVVGNISQGERFRGQPFSLKLGLQETNIRALTAQQLLYVNEIHKNSNACAAAEALQAIYSQVNEMSQITMGWAAIEQIFKTDAQPLLSEDELTAVTEAVSLLDAVPKPKRDRLVKILEDPNLVSLANRNERLASSISAIVRMDYDDVYDKVRSMSRQRGSLLHSLGKRTPEIAQHLSFVERVLWGIISSAISTPNPFMDPDGSN
;
A
#
# COMPACT_ATOMS: atom_id res chain seq x y z
N MET A 1 -46.91 17.16 25.57
CA MET A 1 -46.14 15.92 25.36
C MET A 1 -44.67 16.31 25.38
N THR A 2 -43.78 15.50 25.93
CA THR A 2 -42.33 15.81 25.94
C THR A 2 -41.69 15.17 24.71
N GLU A 3 -40.61 15.75 24.16
CA GLU A 3 -39.93 15.19 22.98
C GLU A 3 -39.48 13.73 23.21
N ILE A 4 -39.07 13.37 24.43
CA ILE A 4 -38.77 11.98 24.81
C ILE A 4 -40.01 11.08 24.71
N GLY A 5 -41.18 11.57 25.13
CA GLY A 5 -42.44 10.85 25.05
C GLY A 5 -42.82 10.55 23.60
N ASP A 6 -42.68 11.54 22.72
CA ASP A 6 -42.98 11.42 21.30
C ASP A 6 -42.05 10.42 20.61
N ILE A 7 -40.74 10.45 20.93
CA ILE A 7 -39.79 9.45 20.44
C ILE A 7 -40.22 8.05 20.87
N ARG A 8 -40.55 7.85 22.17
CA ARG A 8 -40.99 6.53 22.66
C ARG A 8 -42.26 6.05 21.98
N GLU A 9 -43.22 6.94 21.75
CA GLU A 9 -44.43 6.60 21.02
C GLU A 9 -44.12 6.13 19.59
N LEU A 10 -43.20 6.80 18.88
CA LEU A 10 -42.76 6.37 17.56
C LEU A 10 -42.08 5.00 17.59
N LEU A 11 -41.27 4.71 18.61
CA LEU A 11 -40.67 3.38 18.80
C LEU A 11 -41.73 2.30 19.08
N ASP A 12 -42.73 2.61 19.90
CA ASP A 12 -43.85 1.71 20.20
C ASP A 12 -44.73 1.45 18.97
N GLN A 13 -44.79 2.42 18.04
CA GLN A 13 -45.41 2.27 16.72
C GLN A 13 -44.57 1.43 15.74
N GLY A 14 -43.37 0.98 16.12
CA GLY A 14 -42.53 0.09 15.33
C GLY A 14 -41.48 0.81 14.47
N PHE A 15 -41.28 2.12 14.64
CA PHE A 15 -40.16 2.81 14.01
C PHE A 15 -38.83 2.35 14.60
N ARG A 16 -37.81 2.26 13.75
CA ARG A 16 -36.43 1.97 14.12
C ARG A 16 -35.57 3.19 13.91
N ILE A 17 -34.57 3.32 14.77
CA ILE A 17 -33.71 4.49 14.82
C ILE A 17 -32.57 4.31 13.83
N GLY A 18 -32.28 5.35 13.07
CA GLY A 18 -31.08 5.42 12.25
C GLY A 18 -29.81 5.39 13.09
N MET A 19 -28.69 5.00 12.50
CA MET A 19 -27.40 4.91 13.21
C MET A 19 -26.70 6.26 13.39
N ILE A 20 -27.34 7.37 13.05
CA ILE A 20 -26.75 8.71 13.07
C ILE A 20 -27.75 9.74 13.58
N LEU A 21 -27.24 10.71 14.33
CA LEU A 21 -27.90 11.97 14.61
C LEU A 21 -27.40 13.02 13.63
N LEU A 22 -28.31 13.68 12.93
CA LEU A 22 -27.98 14.68 11.93
C LEU A 22 -28.03 16.10 12.51
N GLU A 23 -27.20 16.95 11.94
CA GLU A 23 -27.35 18.40 12.06
C GLU A 23 -28.20 18.88 10.88
N PRO A 24 -29.46 19.29 11.12
CA PRO A 24 -30.32 19.74 10.04
C PRO A 24 -29.80 21.04 9.44
N LEU A 25 -30.00 21.19 8.13
CA LEU A 25 -29.63 22.42 7.42
C LEU A 25 -30.50 23.59 7.87
N GLU A 26 -30.01 24.82 7.78
CA GLU A 26 -30.79 26.02 8.14
C GLU A 26 -32.14 26.08 7.42
N GLU A 27 -32.20 25.66 6.14
CA GLU A 27 -33.42 25.63 5.35
C GLU A 27 -34.47 24.65 5.90
N GLU A 28 -34.02 23.56 6.54
CA GLU A 28 -34.89 22.60 7.21
C GLU A 28 -35.41 23.18 8.52
N ILE A 29 -34.52 23.83 9.30
CA ILE A 29 -34.89 24.48 10.57
C ILE A 29 -35.95 25.57 10.34
N ARG A 30 -35.85 26.34 9.25
CA ARG A 30 -36.84 27.39 8.90
C ARG A 30 -38.24 26.86 8.61
N LYS A 31 -38.40 25.57 8.32
CA LYS A 31 -39.71 24.92 8.11
C LYS A 31 -40.33 24.39 9.41
N LEU A 32 -39.56 24.39 10.50
CA LEU A 32 -40.03 23.96 11.82
C LEU A 32 -40.79 25.11 12.53
N PRO A 33 -41.56 24.80 13.58
CA PRO A 33 -42.19 25.83 14.41
C PRO A 33 -41.18 26.86 14.93
N GLU A 34 -41.63 28.12 15.08
CA GLU A 34 -40.78 29.28 15.41
C GLU A 34 -39.86 29.03 16.62
N GLU A 35 -40.33 28.24 17.58
CA GLU A 35 -39.63 27.83 18.80
C GLU A 35 -38.35 27.00 18.57
N TYR A 36 -38.04 26.58 17.33
CA TYR A 36 -36.80 25.90 16.94
C TYR A 36 -35.77 26.87 16.32
N SER A 37 -36.17 28.08 15.91
CA SER A 37 -35.36 28.99 15.08
C SER A 37 -34.10 29.55 15.76
N HIS A 38 -33.99 29.38 17.07
CA HIS A 38 -32.87 29.90 17.89
C HIS A 38 -32.32 28.85 18.87
N SER A 39 -32.61 27.57 18.64
CA SER A 39 -32.13 26.47 19.48
C SER A 39 -31.14 25.59 18.72
N VAL A 40 -30.33 24.84 19.47
CA VAL A 40 -29.52 23.76 18.87
C VAL A 40 -30.48 22.64 18.51
N VAL A 41 -30.73 22.45 17.22
CA VAL A 41 -31.63 21.39 16.73
C VAL A 41 -30.81 20.19 16.29
N LYS A 42 -31.24 18.99 16.67
CA LYS A 42 -30.75 17.73 16.10
C LYS A 42 -31.90 16.98 15.45
N ALA A 43 -31.57 16.19 14.44
CA ALA A 43 -32.56 15.40 13.70
C ALA A 43 -32.24 13.91 13.83
N LEU A 44 -33.26 13.13 14.20
CA LEU A 44 -33.21 11.68 14.35
C LEU A 44 -33.96 11.02 13.18
N PRO A 45 -33.24 10.35 12.26
CA PRO A 45 -33.87 9.55 11.22
C PRO A 45 -34.56 8.33 11.85
N LEU A 46 -35.79 8.08 11.46
CA LEU A 46 -36.61 6.95 11.88
C LEU A 46 -37.16 6.23 10.65
N ASP A 47 -36.93 4.93 10.57
CA ASP A 47 -37.40 4.07 9.47
C ASP A 47 -38.36 3.02 10.00
N HIS A 48 -39.50 2.83 9.33
CA HIS A 48 -40.45 1.78 9.66
C HIS A 48 -40.34 0.62 8.64
N PRO A 49 -40.55 -0.66 9.04
CA PRO A 49 -40.43 -1.82 8.14
C PRO A 49 -41.33 -1.80 6.89
N ASP A 50 -42.40 -1.01 6.89
CA ASP A 50 -43.29 -0.82 5.73
C ASP A 50 -42.78 0.22 4.71
N GLY A 51 -41.60 0.80 4.95
CA GLY A 51 -40.96 1.79 4.08
C GLY A 51 -41.26 3.24 4.44
N ARG A 52 -42.09 3.52 5.45
CA ARG A 52 -42.26 4.90 5.95
C ARG A 52 -40.97 5.40 6.61
N LYS A 53 -40.64 6.66 6.33
CA LYS A 53 -39.47 7.36 6.89
C LYS A 53 -39.90 8.66 7.53
N ILE A 54 -39.41 8.93 8.73
CA ILE A 54 -39.66 10.16 9.47
C ILE A 54 -38.32 10.77 9.88
N MET A 55 -38.23 12.09 9.80
CA MET A 55 -37.16 12.85 10.43
C MET A 55 -37.75 13.52 11.67
N TYR A 56 -37.30 13.11 12.86
CA TYR A 56 -37.77 13.69 14.11
C TYR A 56 -36.79 14.77 14.59
N TYR A 57 -37.26 16.00 14.72
CA TYR A 57 -36.42 17.14 15.13
C TYR A 57 -36.56 17.38 16.63
N MET A 58 -35.43 17.57 17.31
CA MET A 58 -35.36 17.76 18.76
C MET A 58 -34.58 19.04 19.08
N LYS A 59 -35.02 19.76 20.10
CA LYS A 59 -34.28 20.90 20.66
C LYS A 59 -34.02 20.77 22.16
N ASP A 60 -34.76 19.91 22.86
CA ASP A 60 -34.53 19.65 24.29
C ASP A 60 -33.24 18.86 24.47
N SER A 61 -32.32 19.36 25.30
CA SER A 61 -31.06 18.68 25.62
C SER A 61 -31.30 17.27 26.15
N ALA A 62 -32.34 17.05 26.96
CA ALA A 62 -32.63 15.73 27.52
C ALA A 62 -33.09 14.74 26.42
N ALA A 63 -33.86 15.22 25.44
CA ALA A 63 -34.27 14.40 24.29
C ALA A 63 -33.10 14.11 23.35
N ILE A 64 -32.22 15.09 23.13
CA ILE A 64 -30.99 14.92 22.35
C ILE A 64 -30.08 13.87 23.00
N ASP A 65 -29.89 13.92 24.31
CA ASP A 65 -29.06 12.95 25.03
C ASP A 65 -29.68 11.56 25.03
N PHE A 66 -31.01 11.46 25.20
CA PHE A 66 -31.74 10.20 25.03
C PHE A 66 -31.58 9.62 23.61
N ALA A 67 -31.69 10.46 22.57
CA ALA A 67 -31.47 10.03 21.19
C ALA A 67 -30.03 9.58 20.93
N LYS A 68 -29.03 10.22 21.57
CA LYS A 68 -27.63 9.77 21.49
C LYS A 68 -27.43 8.40 22.10
N GLU A 69 -28.04 8.11 23.25
CA GLU A 69 -28.01 6.79 23.87
C GLU A 69 -28.59 5.73 22.92
N LEU A 70 -29.76 6.01 22.35
CA LEU A 70 -30.42 5.13 21.39
C LEU A 70 -29.58 4.89 20.13
N VAL A 71 -28.98 5.94 19.56
CA VAL A 71 -28.06 5.82 18.42
C VAL A 71 -26.81 5.03 18.80
N SER A 72 -26.29 5.21 20.02
CA SER A 72 -25.16 4.43 20.52
C SER A 72 -25.49 2.95 20.61
N GLU A 73 -26.70 2.58 21.04
CA GLU A 73 -27.16 1.19 21.03
C GLU A 73 -27.26 0.63 19.60
N GLN A 74 -27.75 1.42 18.63
CA GLN A 74 -27.79 0.98 17.23
C GLN A 74 -26.40 0.78 16.63
N ASN A 75 -25.41 1.54 17.09
CA ASN A 75 -24.00 1.44 16.69
C ASN A 75 -23.22 0.36 17.46
N GLU A 76 -23.87 -0.41 18.34
CA GLU A 76 -23.23 -1.56 18.96
C GLU A 76 -22.96 -2.64 17.90
N ILE A 77 -21.72 -3.10 17.83
CA ILE A 77 -21.31 -4.18 16.93
C ILE A 77 -21.86 -5.49 17.48
N ILE A 78 -22.71 -6.15 16.69
CA ILE A 78 -23.29 -7.45 17.03
C ILE A 78 -22.55 -8.61 16.34
N GLY A 79 -21.64 -8.30 15.42
CA GLY A 79 -20.88 -9.31 14.69
C GLY A 79 -20.04 -8.72 13.55
N TYR A 80 -19.36 -9.61 12.85
CA TYR A 80 -18.60 -9.29 11.65
C TYR A 80 -18.90 -10.30 10.54
N ASP A 81 -18.96 -9.82 9.30
CA ASP A 81 -18.85 -10.65 8.12
C ASP A 81 -17.46 -10.45 7.52
N LEU A 82 -16.68 -11.52 7.49
CA LEU A 82 -15.32 -11.51 6.97
C LEU A 82 -15.31 -12.19 5.61
N CYS A 83 -14.86 -11.49 4.56
CA CYS A 83 -14.63 -12.05 3.24
C CYS A 83 -13.15 -11.91 2.87
N ILE A 84 -12.51 -13.00 2.47
CA ILE A 84 -11.08 -13.03 2.15
C ILE A 84 -10.90 -13.59 0.75
N TYR A 85 -10.23 -12.80 -0.09
CA TYR A 85 -9.91 -13.16 -1.46
C TYR A 85 -8.56 -13.86 -1.50
N CYS A 86 -8.54 -15.09 -1.98
CA CYS A 86 -7.34 -15.92 -2.10
C CYS A 86 -7.03 -16.17 -3.57
N SER A 87 -5.82 -15.85 -4.01
CA SER A 87 -5.43 -15.96 -5.42
C SER A 87 -4.27 -16.91 -5.62
N GLY A 88 -4.35 -17.75 -6.66
CA GLY A 88 -3.25 -18.56 -7.14
C GLY A 88 -2.33 -17.75 -8.03
N ILE A 89 -1.11 -17.47 -7.57
CA ILE A 89 -0.02 -16.91 -8.36
C ILE A 89 0.68 -18.07 -9.08
N ALA A 90 0.22 -18.34 -10.30
CA ALA A 90 0.90 -19.22 -11.23
C ALA A 90 0.56 -18.82 -12.66
N PRO A 91 1.38 -19.23 -13.64
CA PRO A 91 0.96 -19.20 -15.03
C PRO A 91 -0.37 -19.95 -15.17
N GLU A 92 -1.30 -19.44 -15.98
CA GLU A 92 -2.63 -20.06 -16.18
C GLU A 92 -2.53 -21.56 -16.53
N THR A 93 -1.41 -21.96 -17.13
CA THR A 93 -1.03 -23.34 -17.37
C THR A 93 0.27 -23.72 -16.67
N ILE A 94 0.25 -24.77 -15.85
CA ILE A 94 1.45 -25.42 -15.32
C ILE A 94 1.63 -26.75 -16.03
N ARG A 95 2.78 -26.95 -16.68
CA ARG A 95 3.08 -28.19 -17.44
C ARG A 95 2.00 -28.54 -18.50
N GLY A 96 1.35 -27.52 -19.06
CA GLY A 96 0.30 -27.68 -20.06
C GLY A 96 -1.10 -27.92 -19.49
N GLU A 97 -1.27 -27.92 -18.17
CA GLU A 97 -2.57 -28.11 -17.50
C GLU A 97 -3.07 -26.80 -16.92
N LYS A 98 -4.34 -26.47 -17.15
CA LYS A 98 -4.99 -25.30 -16.57
C LYS A 98 -5.22 -25.52 -15.07
N ILE A 99 -4.94 -24.51 -14.26
CA ILE A 99 -5.25 -24.55 -12.82
C ILE A 99 -6.78 -24.53 -12.67
N CYS A 100 -7.34 -25.60 -12.10
CA CYS A 100 -8.76 -25.70 -11.80
C CYS A 100 -8.99 -25.45 -10.30
N LEU A 101 -9.55 -24.29 -9.97
CA LEU A 101 -9.87 -23.93 -8.59
C LEU A 101 -11.20 -24.53 -8.10
N GLU A 102 -12.03 -25.08 -8.99
CA GLU A 102 -13.31 -25.72 -8.63
C GLU A 102 -13.09 -26.83 -7.59
N GLY A 103 -12.13 -27.74 -7.87
CA GLY A 103 -11.78 -28.80 -6.93
C GLY A 103 -11.16 -28.30 -5.62
N VAL A 104 -10.52 -27.12 -5.62
CA VAL A 104 -10.04 -26.49 -4.38
C VAL A 104 -11.22 -26.03 -3.56
N VAL A 105 -12.14 -25.26 -4.14
CA VAL A 105 -13.34 -24.74 -3.48
C VAL A 105 -14.22 -25.88 -2.94
N GLU A 106 -14.48 -26.91 -3.75
CA GLU A 106 -15.24 -28.10 -3.32
C GLU A 106 -14.64 -28.78 -2.09
N ASN A 107 -13.32 -28.77 -1.94
CA ASN A 107 -12.66 -29.34 -0.78
C ASN A 107 -12.65 -28.38 0.43
N LEU A 108 -12.58 -27.07 0.22
CA LEU A 108 -12.65 -26.09 1.29
C LEU A 108 -14.02 -26.04 1.96
N ILE A 109 -15.12 -26.15 1.20
CA ILE A 109 -16.49 -26.17 1.74
C ILE A 109 -16.72 -27.37 2.68
N LYS A 110 -15.93 -28.45 2.54
CA LYS A 110 -15.99 -29.61 3.44
C LYS A 110 -15.37 -29.33 4.82
N LEU A 111 -14.62 -28.24 4.98
CA LEU A 111 -14.05 -27.83 6.26
C LEU A 111 -15.12 -27.15 7.12
N PRO A 112 -15.30 -27.56 8.40
CA PRO A 112 -16.32 -26.98 9.25
C PRO A 112 -16.18 -25.46 9.42
N GLY A 113 -17.27 -24.73 9.12
CA GLY A 113 -17.33 -23.29 9.30
C GLY A 113 -16.55 -22.48 8.27
N VAL A 114 -16.14 -23.10 7.15
CA VAL A 114 -15.56 -22.42 5.99
C VAL A 114 -16.63 -22.37 4.91
N ASP A 115 -17.06 -21.17 4.55
CA ASP A 115 -17.83 -20.94 3.34
C ASP A 115 -16.87 -20.47 2.25
N ALA A 116 -16.86 -21.14 1.10
CA ALA A 116 -15.94 -20.81 0.02
C ALA A 116 -16.64 -20.86 -1.33
N VAL A 117 -16.35 -19.89 -2.19
CA VAL A 117 -16.91 -19.81 -3.54
C VAL A 117 -15.82 -19.42 -4.53
N LEU A 118 -16.01 -19.78 -5.80
CA LEU A 118 -15.18 -19.20 -6.86
C LEU A 118 -15.51 -17.72 -7.00
N SER A 119 -14.48 -16.92 -7.18
CA SER A 119 -14.66 -15.51 -7.48
C SER A 119 -14.85 -15.34 -8.98
N ASP A 120 -15.50 -14.25 -9.39
CA ASP A 120 -15.55 -13.85 -10.80
C ASP A 120 -14.16 -13.45 -11.34
N TYR A 121 -13.20 -13.20 -10.43
CA TYR A 121 -11.83 -12.87 -10.75
C TYR A 121 -10.98 -14.10 -11.15
N PRO A 122 -10.15 -14.01 -12.20
CA PRO A 122 -9.31 -15.11 -12.65
C PRO A 122 -8.40 -15.64 -11.55
N ASN A 123 -8.36 -16.97 -11.39
CA ASN A 123 -7.52 -17.67 -10.42
C ASN A 123 -7.73 -17.22 -8.97
N THR A 124 -8.93 -16.73 -8.62
CA THR A 124 -9.29 -16.29 -7.28
C THR A 124 -10.48 -17.09 -6.74
N PHE A 125 -10.44 -17.40 -5.45
CA PHE A 125 -11.59 -17.88 -4.70
C PHE A 125 -11.79 -17.04 -3.44
N GLU A 126 -13.01 -17.03 -2.93
CA GLU A 126 -13.41 -16.27 -1.76
C GLU A 126 -13.64 -17.22 -0.60
N VAL A 127 -13.22 -16.81 0.60
CA VAL A 127 -13.55 -17.49 1.84
C VAL A 127 -14.30 -16.53 2.74
N SER A 128 -15.51 -16.90 3.12
CA SER A 128 -16.40 -16.10 3.95
C SER A 128 -16.61 -16.71 5.33
N PHE A 129 -16.69 -15.85 6.35
CA PHE A 129 -17.06 -16.22 7.71
C PHE A 129 -18.10 -15.24 8.25
N LYS A 130 -19.06 -15.77 9.01
CA LYS A 130 -19.93 -14.98 9.90
C LYS A 130 -19.44 -15.15 11.32
N ILE A 131 -19.14 -14.04 11.98
CA ILE A 131 -18.66 -13.99 13.35
C ILE A 131 -19.73 -13.28 14.17
N GLU A 132 -20.15 -13.89 15.27
CA GLU A 132 -21.09 -13.31 16.22
C GLU A 132 -20.32 -12.61 17.34
N GLY A 133 -20.83 -11.47 17.80
CA GLY A 133 -20.21 -10.64 18.82
C GLY A 133 -19.09 -9.74 18.29
N ASP A 134 -18.60 -8.85 19.16
CA ASP A 134 -17.59 -7.83 18.85
C ASP A 134 -16.14 -8.30 19.05
N ASP A 135 -15.91 -9.61 19.21
CA ASP A 135 -14.60 -10.18 19.50
C ASP A 135 -13.63 -10.12 18.31
N ARG A 136 -12.77 -9.11 18.34
CA ARG A 136 -11.67 -8.94 17.36
C ARG A 136 -10.64 -10.08 17.39
N LYS A 137 -10.56 -10.87 18.46
CA LYS A 137 -9.69 -12.05 18.50
C LYS A 137 -10.22 -13.14 17.56
N ALA A 138 -11.53 -13.36 17.55
CA ALA A 138 -12.16 -14.31 16.62
C ALA A 138 -11.88 -13.94 15.15
N LEU A 139 -11.91 -12.65 14.79
CA LEU A 139 -11.50 -12.17 13.46
C LEU A 139 -10.07 -12.60 13.09
N ARG A 140 -9.10 -12.38 13.99
CA ARG A 140 -7.69 -12.77 13.77
C ARG A 140 -7.53 -14.28 13.66
N GLU A 141 -8.25 -15.05 14.48
CA GLU A 141 -8.23 -16.51 14.42
C GLU A 141 -8.74 -17.05 13.07
N LYS A 142 -9.77 -16.42 12.48
CA LYS A 142 -10.26 -16.76 11.14
C LYS A 142 -9.28 -16.36 10.03
N LEU A 143 -8.65 -15.19 10.14
CA LEU A 143 -7.59 -14.79 9.21
C LEU A 143 -6.40 -15.75 9.25
N ASP A 144 -5.94 -16.12 10.44
CA ASP A 144 -4.86 -17.09 10.63
C ASP A 144 -5.22 -18.47 10.07
N LEU A 145 -6.49 -18.89 10.19
CA LEU A 145 -6.97 -20.11 9.57
C LEU A 145 -6.85 -20.05 8.05
N VAL A 146 -7.27 -18.96 7.40
CA VAL A 146 -7.16 -18.80 5.95
C VAL A 146 -5.69 -18.74 5.51
N HIS A 147 -4.81 -18.08 6.26
CA HIS A 147 -3.37 -18.13 5.98
C HIS A 147 -2.81 -19.55 6.02
N LYS A 148 -3.23 -20.37 7.00
CA LYS A 148 -2.83 -21.79 7.07
C LYS A 148 -3.37 -22.60 5.89
N ILE A 149 -4.62 -22.35 5.47
CA ILE A 149 -5.23 -22.98 4.29
C ILE A 149 -4.42 -22.63 3.03
N VAL A 150 -4.17 -21.35 2.79
CA VAL A 150 -3.42 -20.84 1.64
C VAL A 150 -2.00 -21.40 1.60
N LEU A 151 -1.32 -21.47 2.76
CA LEU A 151 -0.01 -22.11 2.87
C LEU A 151 -0.07 -23.60 2.54
N ALA A 152 -1.04 -24.34 3.09
CA ALA A 152 -1.21 -25.77 2.83
C ALA A 152 -1.49 -26.03 1.34
N LEU A 153 -2.40 -25.26 0.72
CA LEU A 153 -2.67 -25.31 -0.70
C LEU A 153 -1.40 -25.06 -1.51
N SER A 154 -0.58 -24.10 -1.08
CA SER A 154 0.66 -23.78 -1.79
C SER A 154 1.65 -24.94 -1.76
N LEU A 155 1.86 -25.53 -0.59
CA LEU A 155 2.78 -26.64 -0.39
C LEU A 155 2.32 -27.91 -1.11
N SER A 156 1.02 -28.23 -1.04
CA SER A 156 0.45 -29.42 -1.67
C SER A 156 0.48 -29.36 -3.19
N ASN A 157 0.24 -28.19 -3.77
CA ASN A 157 0.12 -28.04 -5.22
C ASN A 157 1.38 -27.51 -5.90
N ARG A 158 2.36 -27.03 -5.12
CA ARG A 158 3.56 -26.31 -5.63
C ARG A 158 3.18 -25.10 -6.48
N ILE A 159 2.11 -24.43 -6.08
CA ILE A 159 1.57 -23.20 -6.67
C ILE A 159 1.60 -22.14 -5.57
N GLY A 160 2.01 -20.90 -5.87
CA GLY A 160 1.91 -19.85 -4.85
C GLY A 160 0.44 -19.49 -4.66
N PHE A 161 -0.13 -19.68 -3.48
CA PHE A 161 -1.40 -19.05 -3.13
C PHE A 161 -1.12 -17.90 -2.18
N VAL A 162 -1.84 -16.79 -2.35
CA VAL A 162 -1.73 -15.61 -1.49
C VAL A 162 -3.10 -15.12 -1.05
N VAL A 163 -3.15 -14.51 0.13
CA VAL A 163 -4.28 -13.68 0.54
C VAL A 163 -4.10 -12.32 -0.12
N GLY A 164 -5.05 -11.95 -0.99
CA GLY A 164 -5.03 -10.69 -1.74
C GLY A 164 -5.70 -9.56 -0.97
N ASN A 165 -7.03 -9.56 -0.95
CA ASN A 165 -7.84 -8.54 -0.28
C ASN A 165 -8.66 -9.15 0.88
N ILE A 166 -8.93 -8.34 1.90
CA ILE A 166 -9.72 -8.71 3.07
C ILE A 166 -10.80 -7.64 3.25
N SER A 167 -12.06 -8.04 3.11
CA SER A 167 -13.21 -7.19 3.43
C SER A 167 -13.75 -7.58 4.80
N GLN A 168 -13.62 -6.68 5.78
CA GLN A 168 -14.20 -6.83 7.12
C GLN A 168 -15.42 -5.94 7.21
N GLY A 169 -16.60 -6.55 7.17
CA GLY A 169 -17.85 -5.84 7.30
C GLY A 169 -18.38 -5.93 8.73
N GLU A 170 -18.47 -4.81 9.43
CA GLU A 170 -19.09 -4.75 10.76
C GLU A 170 -20.61 -4.86 10.62
N ARG A 171 -21.23 -5.73 11.44
CA ARG A 171 -22.68 -5.81 11.59
C ARG A 171 -23.05 -5.07 12.86
N PHE A 172 -23.89 -4.07 12.71
CA PHE A 172 -24.36 -3.25 13.83
C PHE A 172 -25.78 -3.66 14.22
N ARG A 173 -26.18 -3.37 15.45
CA ARG A 173 -27.55 -3.66 15.92
C ARG A 173 -28.62 -3.01 15.02
N GLY A 174 -28.40 -1.76 14.63
CA GLY A 174 -29.30 -1.01 13.72
C GLY A 174 -29.20 -1.43 12.25
N GLN A 175 -28.09 -2.07 11.88
CA GLN A 175 -27.83 -2.56 10.53
C GLN A 175 -27.22 -3.97 10.60
N PRO A 176 -28.07 -5.02 10.76
CA PRO A 176 -27.60 -6.38 11.03
C PRO A 176 -27.05 -7.11 9.78
N PHE A 177 -26.62 -6.34 8.78
CA PHE A 177 -25.97 -6.81 7.57
C PHE A 177 -24.73 -5.96 7.32
N SER A 178 -23.69 -6.58 6.79
CA SER A 178 -22.49 -5.86 6.39
C SER A 178 -22.53 -5.43 4.92
N LEU A 179 -21.79 -4.38 4.60
CA LEU A 179 -21.40 -4.06 3.23
C LEU A 179 -20.03 -4.69 2.97
N LYS A 180 -19.96 -5.64 2.03
CA LYS A 180 -18.69 -6.19 1.56
C LYS A 180 -18.14 -5.28 0.47
N LEU A 181 -16.92 -4.78 0.64
CA LEU A 181 -16.20 -4.10 -0.44
C LEU A 181 -15.48 -5.19 -1.25
N GLY A 182 -15.99 -5.45 -2.45
CA GLY A 182 -15.39 -6.43 -3.37
C GLY A 182 -14.03 -5.96 -3.91
N LEU A 183 -13.34 -6.86 -4.61
CA LEU A 183 -12.26 -6.45 -5.51
C LEU A 183 -12.80 -5.42 -6.52
N GLN A 184 -11.98 -4.44 -6.89
CA GLN A 184 -12.32 -3.43 -7.89
C GLN A 184 -11.54 -3.72 -9.17
N GLU A 185 -12.25 -3.85 -10.28
CA GLU A 185 -11.61 -3.83 -11.60
C GLU A 185 -11.13 -2.42 -11.92
N THR A 186 -9.83 -2.27 -12.07
CA THR A 186 -9.28 -1.06 -12.68
C THR A 186 -9.12 -1.33 -14.17
N ASN A 187 -9.93 -0.67 -14.99
CA ASN A 187 -9.76 -0.72 -16.42
C ASN A 187 -8.40 -0.12 -16.79
N ILE A 188 -7.53 -0.93 -17.40
CA ILE A 188 -6.26 -0.45 -17.95
C ILE A 188 -6.61 0.52 -19.07
N ARG A 189 -6.12 1.77 -18.96
CA ARG A 189 -6.34 2.80 -19.98
C ARG A 189 -5.79 2.31 -21.32
N ALA A 190 -6.57 2.44 -22.39
CA ALA A 190 -6.11 2.10 -23.74
C ALA A 190 -4.92 2.99 -24.14
N LEU A 191 -3.94 2.41 -24.84
CA LEU A 191 -2.81 3.17 -25.37
C LEU A 191 -3.28 4.16 -26.44
N THR A 192 -2.85 5.42 -26.30
CA THR A 192 -3.11 6.45 -27.31
C THR A 192 -1.99 6.51 -28.36
N ALA A 193 -2.29 7.05 -29.54
CA ALA A 193 -1.28 7.27 -30.58
C ALA A 193 -0.13 8.17 -30.09
N GLN A 194 -0.43 9.16 -29.23
CA GLN A 194 0.57 10.05 -28.64
C GLN A 194 1.50 9.29 -27.69
N GLN A 195 0.98 8.35 -26.90
CA GLN A 195 1.79 7.48 -26.03
C GLN A 195 2.72 6.59 -26.85
N LEU A 196 2.25 6.03 -27.97
CA LEU A 196 3.11 5.24 -28.87
C LEU A 196 4.23 6.08 -29.50
N LEU A 197 3.93 7.31 -29.93
CA LEU A 197 4.95 8.23 -30.43
C LEU A 197 5.98 8.58 -29.35
N TYR A 198 5.53 8.82 -28.11
CA TYR A 198 6.43 9.08 -26.99
C TYR A 198 7.36 7.89 -26.71
N VAL A 199 6.84 6.66 -26.72
CA VAL A 199 7.66 5.44 -26.58
C VAL A 199 8.71 5.32 -27.70
N ASN A 200 8.38 5.70 -28.94
CA ASN A 200 9.36 5.72 -30.02
C ASN A 200 10.48 6.73 -29.78
N GLU A 201 10.21 7.89 -29.16
CA GLU A 201 11.25 8.84 -28.75
C GLU A 201 12.13 8.29 -27.62
N ILE A 202 11.55 7.56 -26.65
CA ILE A 202 12.31 6.86 -25.60
C ILE A 202 13.37 5.94 -26.22
N HIS A 203 12.99 5.13 -27.22
CA HIS A 203 13.88 4.17 -27.84
C HIS A 203 15.04 4.81 -28.63
N LYS A 204 14.93 6.08 -29.03
CA LYS A 204 16.02 6.80 -29.70
C LYS A 204 17.13 7.23 -28.75
N ASN A 205 16.87 7.27 -27.44
CA ASN A 205 17.85 7.65 -26.43
C ASN A 205 18.20 6.45 -25.54
N SER A 206 19.46 6.01 -25.56
CA SER A 206 19.89 4.81 -24.83
C SER A 206 19.67 4.90 -23.32
N ASN A 207 19.85 6.08 -22.71
CA ASN A 207 19.67 6.27 -21.27
C ASN A 207 18.19 6.30 -20.90
N ALA A 208 17.36 6.96 -21.71
CA ALA A 208 15.91 6.95 -21.52
C ALA A 208 15.34 5.53 -21.70
N CYS A 209 15.80 4.80 -22.70
CA CYS A 209 15.41 3.41 -22.94
C CYS A 209 15.80 2.51 -21.76
N ALA A 210 17.04 2.59 -21.28
CA ALA A 210 17.49 1.83 -20.11
C ALA A 210 16.68 2.18 -18.84
N ALA A 211 16.34 3.45 -18.64
CA ALA A 211 15.49 3.87 -17.53
C ALA A 211 14.06 3.35 -17.66
N ALA A 212 13.49 3.33 -18.86
CA ALA A 212 12.15 2.80 -19.12
C ALA A 212 12.08 1.27 -18.95
N GLU A 213 13.09 0.53 -19.43
CA GLU A 213 13.22 -0.91 -19.20
C GLU A 213 13.38 -1.23 -17.71
N ALA A 214 14.15 -0.42 -16.97
CA ALA A 214 14.26 -0.54 -15.53
C ALA A 214 12.90 -0.32 -14.83
N LEU A 215 12.14 0.70 -15.21
CA LEU A 215 10.78 0.93 -14.69
C LEU A 215 9.86 -0.26 -14.98
N GLN A 216 9.87 -0.78 -16.21
CA GLN A 216 9.09 -1.98 -16.57
C GLN A 216 9.47 -3.18 -15.69
N ALA A 217 10.77 -3.40 -15.48
CA ALA A 217 11.27 -4.49 -14.65
C ALA A 217 10.85 -4.35 -13.18
N ILE A 218 10.86 -3.12 -12.65
CA ILE A 218 10.34 -2.79 -11.31
C ILE A 218 8.84 -3.07 -11.24
N TYR A 219 8.03 -2.52 -12.16
CA TYR A 219 6.58 -2.71 -12.17
C TYR A 219 6.14 -4.16 -12.36
N SER A 220 7.01 -5.01 -12.91
CA SER A 220 6.77 -6.44 -13.06
C SER A 220 7.00 -7.26 -11.77
N GLN A 221 7.53 -6.65 -10.71
CA GLN A 221 7.77 -7.35 -9.45
C GLN A 221 6.52 -7.40 -8.57
N VAL A 222 6.29 -8.57 -7.95
CA VAL A 222 5.09 -8.87 -7.15
C VAL A 222 5.07 -8.18 -5.78
N ASN A 223 6.22 -7.72 -5.28
CA ASN A 223 6.31 -7.08 -3.96
C ASN A 223 7.29 -5.89 -3.96
N GLU A 224 7.02 -4.91 -3.09
CA GLU A 224 7.77 -3.66 -2.98
C GLU A 224 9.26 -3.86 -2.63
N MET A 225 9.59 -4.96 -1.95
CA MET A 225 10.96 -5.29 -1.57
C MET A 225 11.83 -5.68 -2.77
N SER A 226 11.29 -6.51 -3.64
CA SER A 226 11.87 -6.85 -4.94
C SER A 226 11.94 -5.61 -5.83
N GLN A 227 10.90 -4.77 -5.81
CA GLN A 227 10.86 -3.49 -6.54
C GLN A 227 12.00 -2.56 -6.13
N ILE A 228 12.23 -2.34 -4.84
CA ILE A 228 13.34 -1.50 -4.34
C ILE A 228 14.70 -2.10 -4.67
N THR A 229 14.86 -3.42 -4.50
CA THR A 229 16.15 -4.08 -4.78
C THR A 229 16.51 -3.92 -6.26
N MET A 230 15.54 -4.14 -7.14
CA MET A 230 15.71 -3.97 -8.59
C MET A 230 15.91 -2.50 -8.95
N GLY A 231 15.14 -1.60 -8.36
CA GLY A 231 15.23 -0.16 -8.57
C GLY A 231 16.57 0.41 -8.14
N TRP A 232 17.10 -0.05 -7.01
CA TRP A 232 18.43 0.31 -6.56
C TRP A 232 19.50 -0.19 -7.53
N ALA A 233 19.46 -1.47 -7.92
CA ALA A 233 20.39 -2.01 -8.90
C ALA A 233 20.36 -1.24 -10.24
N ALA A 234 19.17 -0.85 -10.69
CA ALA A 234 19.00 -0.03 -11.89
C ALA A 234 19.66 1.36 -11.75
N ILE A 235 19.46 2.05 -10.63
CA ILE A 235 20.13 3.33 -10.35
C ILE A 235 21.65 3.16 -10.38
N GLU A 236 22.19 2.14 -9.71
CA GLU A 236 23.63 1.87 -9.69
C GLU A 236 24.19 1.62 -11.09
N GLN A 237 23.43 0.90 -11.93
CA GLN A 237 23.82 0.55 -13.29
C GLN A 237 23.73 1.73 -14.26
N ILE A 238 22.73 2.60 -14.13
CA ILE A 238 22.52 3.75 -15.03
C ILE A 238 23.53 4.86 -14.71
N PHE A 239 23.75 5.15 -13.43
CA PHE A 239 24.60 6.26 -13.01
C PHE A 239 26.08 5.90 -12.84
N LYS A 240 26.49 4.65 -13.13
CA LYS A 240 27.87 4.11 -13.04
C LYS A 240 28.92 5.16 -12.68
N THR A 241 29.21 5.27 -11.39
CA THR A 241 30.17 6.25 -10.89
C THR A 241 31.51 5.57 -10.66
N ASP A 242 32.56 6.04 -11.34
CA ASP A 242 33.94 5.60 -11.08
C ASP A 242 34.52 6.32 -9.87
N ALA A 243 35.37 5.61 -9.11
CA ALA A 243 35.95 6.14 -7.89
C ALA A 243 37.24 6.90 -8.20
N GLN A 244 37.33 8.15 -7.76
CA GLN A 244 38.57 8.91 -7.84
C GLN A 244 39.40 8.65 -6.57
N PRO A 245 40.67 8.24 -6.70
CA PRO A 245 41.55 8.01 -5.56
C PRO A 245 41.67 9.27 -4.68
N LEU A 246 41.69 9.09 -3.35
CA LEU A 246 41.95 10.20 -2.41
C LEU A 246 43.38 10.73 -2.51
N LEU A 247 44.34 9.83 -2.70
CA LEU A 247 45.76 10.12 -2.78
C LEU A 247 46.22 10.11 -4.23
N SER A 248 47.12 11.03 -4.57
CA SER A 248 47.88 10.94 -5.82
C SER A 248 48.81 9.71 -5.81
N GLU A 249 49.29 9.29 -6.99
CA GLU A 249 50.21 8.14 -7.10
C GLU A 249 51.49 8.32 -6.26
N ASP A 250 52.03 9.54 -6.23
CA ASP A 250 53.22 9.87 -5.44
C ASP A 250 52.96 9.79 -3.93
N GLU A 251 51.81 10.32 -3.48
CA GLU A 251 51.40 10.24 -2.07
C GLU A 251 51.11 8.80 -1.65
N LEU A 252 50.45 8.03 -2.50
CA LEU A 252 50.16 6.62 -2.25
C LEU A 252 51.46 5.80 -2.11
N THR A 253 52.45 6.08 -2.96
CA THR A 253 53.77 5.44 -2.90
C THR A 253 54.47 5.78 -1.60
N ALA A 254 54.55 7.06 -1.24
CA ALA A 254 55.17 7.52 0.00
C ALA A 254 54.51 6.92 1.26
N VAL A 255 53.17 6.87 1.30
CA VAL A 255 52.42 6.28 2.42
C VAL A 255 52.64 4.77 2.49
N THR A 256 52.65 4.08 1.35
CA THR A 256 52.88 2.63 1.28
C THR A 256 54.28 2.26 1.76
N GLU A 257 55.29 3.03 1.36
CA GLU A 257 56.67 2.89 1.85
C GLU A 257 56.74 3.13 3.36
N ALA A 258 56.11 4.21 3.87
CA ALA A 258 56.07 4.49 5.30
C ALA A 258 55.40 3.36 6.11
N VAL A 259 54.30 2.79 5.61
CA VAL A 259 53.62 1.63 6.22
C VAL A 259 54.53 0.40 6.25
N SER A 260 55.34 0.19 5.20
CA SER A 260 56.27 -0.93 5.12
C SER A 260 57.38 -0.85 6.19
N LEU A 261 57.72 0.35 6.68
CA LEU A 261 58.74 0.59 7.70
C LEU A 261 58.21 0.43 9.15
N LEU A 262 56.92 0.17 9.35
CA LEU A 262 56.32 0.01 10.67
C LEU A 262 56.57 -1.39 11.24
N ASP A 263 57.77 -1.60 11.77
CA ASP A 263 58.21 -2.91 12.29
C ASP A 263 57.44 -3.39 13.54
N ALA A 264 56.83 -2.46 14.28
CA ALA A 264 55.94 -2.79 15.39
C ALA A 264 54.61 -3.44 14.95
N VAL A 265 54.26 -3.39 13.65
CA VAL A 265 53.04 -3.96 13.10
C VAL A 265 53.34 -5.26 12.35
N PRO A 266 52.63 -6.38 12.65
CA PRO A 266 52.79 -7.63 11.94
C PRO A 266 52.59 -7.47 10.43
N LYS A 267 53.47 -8.08 9.63
CA LYS A 267 53.45 -8.01 8.16
C LYS A 267 52.05 -8.25 7.53
N PRO A 268 51.24 -9.25 7.94
CA PRO A 268 49.91 -9.45 7.37
C PRO A 268 48.96 -8.27 7.55
N LYS A 269 49.11 -7.49 8.63
CA LYS A 269 48.31 -6.27 8.85
C LYS A 269 48.80 -5.10 8.01
N ARG A 270 50.13 -4.98 7.80
CA ARG A 270 50.72 -3.99 6.88
C ARG A 270 50.26 -4.24 5.44
N ASP A 271 50.39 -5.48 4.96
CA ASP A 271 49.97 -5.86 3.61
C ASP A 271 48.47 -5.62 3.37
N ARG A 272 47.63 -5.85 4.39
CA ARG A 272 46.20 -5.54 4.31
C ARG A 272 45.94 -4.03 4.24
N LEU A 273 46.69 -3.22 4.97
CA LEU A 273 46.55 -1.77 4.94
C LEU A 273 46.94 -1.21 3.57
N VAL A 274 48.06 -1.68 2.99
CA VAL A 274 48.49 -1.30 1.64
C VAL A 274 47.39 -1.62 0.61
N LYS A 275 46.83 -2.83 0.65
CA LYS A 275 45.71 -3.20 -0.24
C LYS A 275 44.47 -2.32 -0.09
N ILE A 276 44.20 -1.80 1.12
CA ILE A 276 43.09 -0.89 1.33
C ILE A 276 43.38 0.48 0.71
N LEU A 277 44.61 0.98 0.88
CA LEU A 277 45.05 2.27 0.32
C LEU A 277 45.11 2.26 -1.21
N GLU A 278 45.44 1.12 -1.81
CA GLU A 278 45.48 0.93 -3.26
C GLU A 278 44.08 0.78 -3.91
N ASP A 279 43.03 0.48 -3.13
CA ASP A 279 41.67 0.32 -3.66
C ASP A 279 40.92 1.66 -3.67
N PRO A 280 40.69 2.29 -4.84
CA PRO A 280 40.03 3.58 -4.93
C PRO A 280 38.56 3.53 -4.47
N ASN A 281 37.93 2.35 -4.42
CA ASN A 281 36.57 2.22 -3.90
C ASN A 281 36.51 2.26 -2.37
N LEU A 282 37.62 1.94 -1.71
CA LEU A 282 37.74 1.98 -0.24
C LEU A 282 38.26 3.34 0.24
N VAL A 283 39.17 3.96 -0.53
CA VAL A 283 39.80 5.24 -0.18
C VAL A 283 39.67 6.22 -1.35
N SER A 284 38.47 6.78 -1.51
CA SER A 284 38.15 7.76 -2.56
C SER A 284 37.94 9.18 -2.01
N LEU A 285 38.08 10.18 -2.88
CA LEU A 285 37.77 11.59 -2.58
C LEU A 285 36.33 11.80 -2.14
N ALA A 286 35.40 11.06 -2.74
CA ALA A 286 33.98 11.09 -2.42
C ALA A 286 33.45 9.67 -2.27
N ASN A 287 32.67 9.43 -1.22
CA ASN A 287 32.09 8.12 -0.99
C ASN A 287 31.06 7.78 -2.08
N ARG A 288 30.73 6.50 -2.17
CA ARG A 288 29.83 5.98 -3.20
C ARG A 288 28.46 6.68 -3.26
N ASN A 289 27.89 7.02 -2.11
CA ASN A 289 26.57 7.66 -2.05
C ASN A 289 26.64 9.12 -2.50
N GLU A 290 27.72 9.84 -2.16
CA GLU A 290 27.97 11.21 -2.63
C GLU A 290 28.12 11.25 -4.15
N ARG A 291 28.89 10.29 -4.71
CA ARG A 291 29.07 10.19 -6.17
C ARG A 291 27.75 9.92 -6.90
N LEU A 292 26.94 8.98 -6.40
CA LEU A 292 25.61 8.70 -6.96
C LEU A 292 24.69 9.91 -6.84
N ALA A 293 24.66 10.57 -5.67
CA ALA A 293 23.79 11.71 -5.44
C ALA A 293 24.14 12.89 -6.35
N SER A 294 25.42 13.18 -6.53
CA SER A 294 25.91 14.21 -7.46
C SER A 294 25.47 13.91 -8.89
N SER A 295 25.62 12.67 -9.34
CA SER A 295 25.24 12.25 -10.70
C SER A 295 23.72 12.34 -10.95
N ILE A 296 22.92 11.88 -9.98
CA ILE A 296 21.45 11.97 -10.04
C ILE A 296 21.00 13.42 -10.04
N SER A 297 21.51 14.24 -9.11
CA SER A 297 21.17 15.66 -9.00
C SER A 297 21.46 16.41 -10.29
N ALA A 298 22.62 16.17 -10.91
CA ALA A 298 23.01 16.82 -12.16
C ALA A 298 22.12 16.43 -13.35
N ILE A 299 21.79 15.14 -13.50
CA ILE A 299 21.03 14.64 -14.67
C ILE A 299 19.54 14.95 -14.53
N VAL A 300 18.97 14.74 -13.34
CA VAL A 300 17.53 14.86 -13.10
C VAL A 300 17.14 16.26 -12.61
N ARG A 301 18.13 17.13 -12.32
CA ARG A 301 17.93 18.49 -11.78
C ARG A 301 17.18 18.50 -10.45
N MET A 302 17.59 17.58 -9.57
CA MET A 302 17.06 17.46 -8.22
C MET A 302 18.03 18.10 -7.22
N ASP A 303 17.52 18.54 -6.07
CA ASP A 303 18.37 19.04 -5.00
C ASP A 303 19.34 17.95 -4.50
N TYR A 304 20.61 18.31 -4.36
CA TYR A 304 21.67 17.36 -4.02
C TYR A 304 21.50 16.79 -2.61
N ASP A 305 21.18 17.63 -1.62
CA ASP A 305 21.10 17.22 -0.22
C ASP A 305 19.92 16.26 -0.04
N ASP A 306 18.78 16.56 -0.66
CA ASP A 306 17.61 15.68 -0.70
C ASP A 306 17.93 14.31 -1.34
N VAL A 307 18.63 14.32 -2.48
CA VAL A 307 19.03 13.10 -3.18
C VAL A 307 20.00 12.28 -2.32
N TYR A 308 20.98 12.94 -1.71
CA TYR A 308 21.99 12.28 -0.88
C TYR A 308 21.37 11.58 0.32
N ASP A 309 20.45 12.25 1.02
CA ASP A 309 19.76 11.66 2.16
C ASP A 309 18.91 10.44 1.75
N LYS A 310 18.24 10.49 0.59
CA LYS A 310 17.48 9.35 0.07
C LYS A 310 18.39 8.18 -0.32
N VAL A 311 19.47 8.43 -1.06
CA VAL A 311 20.47 7.43 -1.46
C VAL A 311 21.10 6.78 -0.22
N ARG A 312 21.47 7.59 0.78
CA ARG A 312 22.07 7.13 2.04
C ARG A 312 21.09 6.28 2.85
N SER A 313 19.83 6.71 2.96
CA SER A 313 18.77 5.96 3.65
C SER A 313 18.53 4.61 2.98
N MET A 314 18.36 4.58 1.66
CA MET A 314 18.19 3.35 0.88
C MET A 314 19.36 2.39 1.06
N SER A 315 20.60 2.90 0.98
CA SER A 315 21.80 2.08 1.15
C SER A 315 21.88 1.44 2.54
N ARG A 316 21.45 2.14 3.59
CA ARG A 316 21.39 1.60 4.97
C ARG A 316 20.32 0.52 5.08
N GLN A 317 19.13 0.81 4.55
CA GLN A 317 18.02 -0.12 4.61
C GLN A 317 18.27 -1.39 3.80
N ARG A 318 18.94 -1.33 2.64
CA ARG A 318 19.30 -2.52 1.85
C ARG A 318 19.99 -3.59 2.70
N GLY A 319 20.91 -3.18 3.59
CA GLY A 319 21.58 -4.09 4.51
C GLY A 319 20.66 -4.69 5.57
N SER A 320 19.68 -3.93 6.06
CA SER A 320 18.69 -4.40 7.05
C SER A 320 17.58 -5.26 6.43
N LEU A 321 17.18 -4.94 5.21
CA LEU A 321 16.08 -5.54 4.49
C LEU A 321 16.40 -6.97 4.00
N LEU A 322 17.67 -7.25 3.68
CA LEU A 322 18.16 -8.61 3.43
C LEU A 322 17.93 -9.57 4.61
N HIS A 323 17.82 -9.04 5.84
CA HIS A 323 17.65 -9.82 7.06
C HIS A 323 16.22 -9.78 7.63
N SER A 324 15.30 -9.01 7.02
CA SER A 324 13.97 -8.73 7.57
C SER A 324 12.85 -8.91 6.54
N LEU A 325 12.95 -9.96 5.71
CA LEU A 325 11.90 -10.40 4.79
C LEU A 325 10.55 -10.53 5.53
N GLY A 326 9.63 -9.57 5.33
CA GLY A 326 8.24 -9.66 5.80
C GLY A 326 7.68 -8.45 6.56
N LYS A 327 8.49 -7.45 6.93
CA LYS A 327 7.97 -6.21 7.55
C LYS A 327 7.81 -5.10 6.51
N ARG A 328 6.57 -4.73 6.19
CA ARG A 328 6.28 -3.48 5.48
C ARG A 328 6.66 -2.31 6.38
N THR A 329 7.64 -1.51 5.98
CA THR A 329 7.96 -0.22 6.62
C THR A 329 7.43 0.90 5.72
N PRO A 330 6.81 1.96 6.28
CA PRO A 330 6.35 3.13 5.50
C PRO A 330 7.45 3.78 4.63
N GLU A 331 8.71 3.53 4.98
CA GLU A 331 9.89 4.02 4.26
C GLU A 331 10.06 3.36 2.88
N ILE A 332 9.56 2.13 2.68
CA ILE A 332 9.65 1.39 1.40
C ILE A 332 8.93 2.16 0.28
N ALA A 333 7.69 2.58 0.52
CA ALA A 333 6.92 3.34 -0.46
C ALA A 333 7.62 4.65 -0.86
N GLN A 334 8.23 5.35 0.10
CA GLN A 334 8.97 6.58 -0.18
C GLN A 334 10.23 6.33 -1.03
N HIS A 335 10.92 5.21 -0.80
CA HIS A 335 12.09 4.83 -1.58
C HIS A 335 11.73 4.40 -2.98
N LEU A 336 10.64 3.64 -3.15
CA LEU A 336 10.14 3.30 -4.47
C LEU A 336 9.73 4.55 -5.27
N SER A 337 8.97 5.46 -4.65
CA SER A 337 8.62 6.74 -5.25
C SER A 337 9.85 7.56 -5.65
N PHE A 338 10.89 7.59 -4.82
CA PHE A 338 12.16 8.24 -5.16
C PHE A 338 12.84 7.59 -6.37
N VAL A 339 12.92 6.25 -6.42
CA VAL A 339 13.48 5.51 -7.56
C VAL A 339 12.73 5.84 -8.85
N GLU A 340 11.40 5.76 -8.80
CA GLU A 340 10.56 6.05 -9.95
C GLU A 340 10.75 7.49 -10.43
N ARG A 341 10.83 8.45 -9.50
CA ARG A 341 11.10 9.85 -9.83
C ARG A 341 12.43 10.04 -10.54
N VAL A 342 13.48 9.35 -10.08
CA VAL A 342 14.81 9.40 -10.72
C VAL A 342 14.75 8.82 -12.15
N LEU A 343 14.14 7.65 -12.33
CA LEU A 343 14.05 6.98 -13.64
C LEU A 343 13.17 7.76 -14.61
N TRP A 344 12.00 8.24 -14.18
CA TRP A 344 11.16 9.14 -14.97
C TRP A 344 11.84 10.47 -15.27
N GLY A 345 12.65 10.96 -14.34
CA GLY A 345 13.48 12.13 -14.51
C GLY A 345 14.51 11.99 -15.63
N ILE A 346 15.14 10.82 -15.76
CA ILE A 346 16.04 10.50 -16.89
C ILE A 346 15.28 10.49 -18.22
N ILE A 347 14.10 9.85 -18.24
CA ILE A 347 13.27 9.79 -19.45
C ILE A 347 12.85 11.21 -19.87
N SER A 348 12.40 12.01 -18.91
CA SER A 348 11.88 13.36 -19.17
C SER A 348 12.99 14.36 -19.54
N SER A 349 14.20 14.21 -19.00
CA SER A 349 15.33 15.07 -19.39
C SER A 349 15.86 14.76 -20.79
N ALA A 350 15.63 13.55 -21.28
CA ALA A 350 16.05 13.08 -22.60
C ALA A 350 15.05 13.40 -23.73
N ILE A 351 13.79 13.68 -23.40
CA ILE A 351 12.69 13.82 -24.37
C ILE A 351 12.03 15.19 -24.22
N SER A 352 11.97 15.96 -25.31
CA SER A 352 11.36 17.30 -25.30
C SER A 352 9.83 17.29 -25.42
N THR A 353 9.25 16.17 -25.85
CA THR A 353 7.81 15.99 -25.94
C THR A 353 7.21 15.89 -24.52
N PRO A 354 6.08 16.54 -24.22
CA PRO A 354 5.40 16.36 -22.93
C PRO A 354 5.07 14.89 -22.68
N ASN A 355 5.31 14.40 -21.46
CA ASN A 355 5.06 13.02 -21.06
C ASN A 355 3.55 12.74 -21.01
N PRO A 356 2.98 11.92 -21.93
CA PRO A 356 1.55 11.61 -21.96
C PRO A 356 1.15 10.50 -20.96
N PHE A 357 2.10 10.03 -20.14
CA PHE A 357 1.86 9.05 -19.08
C PHE A 357 1.69 9.67 -17.69
N MET A 358 1.98 10.97 -17.53
CA MET A 358 1.69 11.68 -16.28
C MET A 358 0.37 12.45 -16.42
N ASP A 359 -0.56 12.24 -15.49
CA ASP A 359 -1.76 13.06 -15.41
C ASP A 359 -1.34 14.53 -15.15
N PRO A 360 -1.99 15.53 -15.79
CA PRO A 360 -1.62 16.94 -15.68
C PRO A 360 -1.67 17.49 -14.25
N ASP A 361 -2.35 16.80 -13.34
CA ASP A 361 -2.50 17.16 -11.93
C ASP A 361 -1.44 16.52 -11.01
N GLY A 362 -0.50 15.72 -11.55
CA GLY A 362 0.64 15.17 -10.80
C GLY A 362 0.30 14.12 -9.75
N SER A 363 -0.94 13.63 -9.70
CA SER A 363 -1.33 12.51 -8.85
C SER A 363 -1.02 11.18 -9.55
N ASN A 364 0.05 10.51 -9.10
CA ASN A 364 0.13 9.05 -9.11
C ASN A 364 -0.22 8.53 -7.73
#